data_AF-A0A0R2JBZ0-F1
#
_entry.id   AF-A0A0R2JBZ0-F1
#
_cell.length_a   1.000
_cell.length_b   1.000
_cell.length_c   1.000
_cell.angle_alpha   90.00
_cell.angle_beta   90.00
_cell.angle_gamma   90.00
#
_symmetry.space_group_name_H-M   'P 1'
#
loop_
_entity.id
_entity.type
_entity.pdbx_description
1 polymer ?
#
loop_
_entity_poly.entity_id
_entity_poly.type
_entity_poly.pdbx_seq_one_letter_code
_entity_poly.pdbx_strand_id
1 'polypeptide(L)'
;MTQIGHIVIGLIVVVAVVYLLIFILQRWTAHQVAKMAIQQQEWQDAGTRDRIVEDRKMSLMGQTLADFKTLEAQFNQFEEVDLGAAKEQTDKVLFDTKGINFWETKRQFKHLQQQMAVLDEQFEHINAGLQKLETTDAEHKAAVKELESKYKDLRKTLLAKNFTFGEALDKLEDVLAALEDEFADFTKLTEDGDHAAASSVYETLAMETNQLEERMVAIPELVQKLDQKIPAQQSELQNTYDNMVIHGYNLQDQDIQKELNQIETDRQTAKAALAELTLKTVQSKLTGMQAQIDQIYASFEQEYNASLDVQKGLETLQAFLGHVQEQNQELSTMVSQYSENYIFDMSNAEAVQGWGRKLLTIEKQLDDIQLSIANQTIVYSKTQGHLQMIENELKTIEADQLHLFDNLKILPEIGRKAKENLEQAQEELRTIHRRVERQGLPGVPSNYLNFFDQVVSRVEKLSDVINAPRINVDEFQRQMSVVSADLDNLKEMTKQMLEAAQLTGSLVRKANQYRDNAAIGQAVQQAQREYNQFYNFDQAVQILGQQLDRLEPGTTARLQQQIQQDYLEFS
;
A
#
# COMPACT_ATOMS: atom_id res chain seq x y z
N MET A 1 -30.82 -34.62 -116.12
CA MET A 1 -30.00 -35.23 -115.04
C MET A 1 -29.22 -34.16 -114.28
N THR A 2 -29.91 -33.16 -113.73
CA THR A 2 -29.32 -32.03 -112.98
C THR A 2 -29.34 -32.25 -111.46
N GLN A 3 -29.93 -33.34 -110.96
CA GLN A 3 -29.99 -33.63 -109.52
C GLN A 3 -28.84 -34.50 -108.99
N ILE A 4 -28.27 -35.38 -109.83
CA ILE A 4 -27.10 -36.21 -109.45
C ILE A 4 -25.87 -35.32 -109.21
N GLY A 5 -25.72 -34.22 -109.96
CA GLY A 5 -24.62 -33.26 -109.80
C GLY A 5 -24.63 -32.56 -108.43
N HIS A 6 -25.79 -32.13 -107.92
CA HIS A 6 -25.87 -31.43 -106.63
C HIS A 6 -25.62 -32.35 -105.42
N ILE A 7 -26.04 -33.62 -105.49
CA ILE A 7 -25.78 -34.62 -104.43
C ILE A 7 -24.29 -34.97 -104.38
N VAL A 8 -23.66 -35.12 -105.55
CA VAL A 8 -22.21 -35.35 -105.63
C VAL A 8 -21.42 -34.13 -105.13
N ILE A 9 -21.81 -32.91 -105.49
CA ILE A 9 -21.16 -31.67 -105.02
C ILE A 9 -21.36 -31.50 -103.49
N GLY A 10 -22.56 -31.76 -102.96
CA GLY A 10 -22.82 -31.70 -101.52
C GLY A 10 -22.00 -32.73 -100.72
N LEU A 11 -21.87 -33.96 -101.23
CA LEU A 11 -21.02 -35.00 -100.64
C LEU A 11 -19.54 -34.57 -100.64
N ILE A 12 -19.06 -33.98 -101.73
CA ILE A 12 -17.67 -33.47 -101.82
C ILE A 12 -17.44 -32.35 -100.82
N VAL A 13 -18.39 -31.41 -100.66
CA VAL A 13 -18.25 -30.31 -99.69
C VAL A 13 -18.26 -30.82 -98.25
N VAL A 14 -19.10 -31.79 -97.91
CA VAL A 14 -19.11 -32.40 -96.56
C VAL A 14 -17.81 -33.15 -96.29
N VAL A 15 -17.32 -33.93 -97.25
CA VAL A 15 -16.01 -34.61 -97.16
C VAL A 15 -14.89 -33.58 -97.03
N ALA A 16 -14.95 -32.46 -97.74
CA ALA A 16 -13.96 -31.38 -97.64
C ALA A 16 -13.99 -30.67 -96.28
N VAL A 17 -15.17 -30.40 -95.71
CA VAL A 17 -15.29 -29.79 -94.37
C VAL A 17 -14.80 -30.74 -93.27
N VAL A 18 -15.13 -32.03 -93.35
CA VAL A 18 -14.61 -33.06 -92.43
C VAL A 18 -13.10 -33.15 -92.55
N TYR A 19 -12.56 -33.13 -93.77
CA TYR A 19 -11.12 -33.11 -94.01
C TYR A 19 -10.45 -31.85 -93.44
N LEU A 20 -11.10 -30.68 -93.56
CA LEU A 20 -10.61 -29.41 -93.02
C LEU A 20 -10.61 -29.39 -91.48
N LEU A 21 -11.65 -29.95 -90.84
CA LEU A 21 -11.70 -30.12 -89.39
C LEU A 21 -10.62 -31.09 -88.89
N ILE A 22 -10.41 -32.21 -89.58
CA ILE A 22 -9.31 -33.15 -89.29
C ILE A 22 -7.97 -32.44 -89.44
N PHE A 23 -7.79 -31.64 -90.50
CA PHE A 23 -6.57 -30.88 -90.74
C PHE A 23 -6.26 -29.84 -89.66
N ILE A 24 -7.28 -29.10 -89.17
CA ILE A 24 -7.10 -28.15 -88.06
C ILE A 24 -6.70 -28.88 -86.77
N LEU A 25 -7.37 -29.99 -86.44
CA LEU A 25 -7.07 -30.78 -85.24
C LEU A 25 -5.70 -31.45 -85.32
N GLN A 26 -5.29 -31.93 -86.50
CA GLN A 26 -3.94 -32.42 -86.77
C GLN A 26 -2.90 -31.33 -86.57
N ARG A 27 -3.15 -30.11 -87.07
CA ARG A 27 -2.23 -28.98 -86.89
C ARG A 27 -2.13 -28.53 -85.43
N TRP A 28 -3.24 -28.57 -84.69
CA TRP A 28 -3.24 -28.26 -83.25
C TRP A 28 -2.50 -29.32 -82.43
N THR A 29 -2.78 -30.61 -82.65
CA THR A 29 -2.06 -31.71 -81.99
C THR A 29 -0.58 -31.71 -82.34
N ALA A 30 -0.21 -31.53 -83.61
CA ALA A 30 1.19 -31.38 -84.02
C ALA A 30 1.88 -30.19 -83.34
N HIS A 31 1.19 -29.05 -83.16
CA HIS A 31 1.77 -27.91 -82.46
C HIS A 31 1.96 -28.18 -80.95
N GLN A 32 1.04 -28.89 -80.30
CA GLN A 32 1.19 -29.28 -78.89
C GLN A 32 2.28 -30.34 -78.69
N VAL A 33 2.39 -31.32 -79.60
CA VAL A 33 3.47 -32.31 -79.58
C VAL A 33 4.83 -31.64 -79.84
N ALA A 34 4.87 -30.63 -80.72
CA ALA A 34 6.09 -29.83 -80.92
C ALA A 34 6.49 -29.04 -79.65
N LYS A 35 5.53 -28.54 -78.87
CA LYS A 35 5.82 -27.94 -77.55
C LYS A 35 6.38 -28.96 -76.57
N MET A 36 5.84 -30.18 -76.54
CA MET A 36 6.38 -31.26 -75.71
C MET A 36 7.80 -31.66 -76.15
N ALA A 37 8.09 -31.65 -77.46
CA ALA A 37 9.43 -31.88 -77.98
C ALA A 37 10.42 -30.77 -77.55
N ILE A 38 9.97 -29.51 -77.52
CA ILE A 38 10.76 -28.39 -76.99
C ILE A 38 11.00 -28.56 -75.49
N GLN A 39 9.99 -28.92 -74.69
CA GLN A 39 10.14 -29.17 -73.25
C GLN A 39 11.11 -30.34 -72.97
N GLN A 40 11.03 -31.42 -73.76
CA GLN A 40 12.00 -32.52 -73.70
C GLN A 40 13.43 -32.05 -74.00
N GLN A 41 13.59 -31.12 -74.94
CA GLN A 41 14.88 -30.52 -75.25
C GLN A 41 15.34 -29.58 -74.12
N GLU A 42 14.45 -28.79 -73.53
CA GLU A 42 14.74 -27.95 -72.37
C GLU A 42 15.26 -28.77 -71.18
N TRP A 43 14.68 -29.94 -70.88
CA TRP A 43 15.19 -30.83 -69.82
C TRP A 43 16.59 -31.38 -70.11
N GLN A 44 16.94 -31.58 -71.38
CA GLN A 44 18.30 -32.00 -71.78
C GLN A 44 19.31 -30.86 -71.71
N ASP A 45 18.89 -29.68 -72.15
CA ASP A 45 19.72 -28.47 -72.19
C ASP A 45 19.79 -27.77 -70.82
N ALA A 46 19.01 -28.20 -69.83
CA ALA A 46 18.98 -27.67 -68.46
C ALA A 46 20.29 -27.85 -67.66
N GLY A 47 21.26 -28.61 -68.21
CA GLY A 47 22.56 -28.81 -67.57
C GLY A 47 22.53 -29.65 -66.29
N THR A 48 21.40 -30.31 -65.97
CA THR A 48 21.27 -31.17 -64.79
C THR A 48 22.30 -32.29 -64.76
N ARG A 49 22.71 -32.80 -65.94
CA ARG A 49 23.79 -33.78 -66.06
C ARG A 49 25.16 -33.22 -65.66
N ASP A 50 25.47 -31.99 -66.08
CA ASP A 50 26.70 -31.31 -65.70
C ASP A 50 26.71 -31.00 -64.20
N ARG A 51 25.55 -30.60 -63.65
CA ARG A 51 25.36 -30.40 -62.20
C ARG A 51 25.56 -31.68 -61.42
N ILE A 52 24.97 -32.82 -61.80
CA ILE A 52 25.23 -34.10 -61.13
C ILE A 52 26.72 -34.48 -61.18
N VAL A 53 27.42 -34.19 -62.28
CA VAL A 53 28.88 -34.42 -62.38
C VAL A 53 29.69 -33.48 -61.49
N GLU A 54 29.25 -32.23 -61.34
CA GLU A 54 29.84 -31.25 -60.42
C GLU A 54 29.56 -31.62 -58.95
N ASP A 55 28.32 -31.99 -58.64
CA ASP A 55 27.89 -32.46 -57.33
C ASP A 55 28.57 -33.75 -56.91
N ARG A 56 28.87 -34.64 -57.86
CA ARG A 56 29.69 -35.85 -57.60
C ARG A 56 31.13 -35.50 -57.21
N LYS A 57 31.63 -34.30 -57.55
CA LYS A 57 32.93 -33.81 -57.08
C LYS A 57 32.86 -33.18 -55.70
N MET A 58 31.66 -32.89 -55.19
CA MET A 58 31.50 -32.59 -53.78
C MET A 58 31.83 -33.86 -52.98
N SER A 59 32.55 -33.69 -51.87
CA SER A 59 32.69 -34.77 -50.90
C SER A 59 31.29 -35.02 -50.35
N LEU A 60 30.77 -36.25 -50.46
CA LEU A 60 29.44 -36.63 -49.98
C LEU A 60 29.60 -37.95 -49.24
N MET A 61 29.20 -38.00 -47.96
CA MET A 61 29.25 -39.19 -47.12
C MET A 61 27.95 -39.39 -46.33
N GLY A 62 27.82 -40.55 -45.68
CA GLY A 62 26.70 -40.85 -44.80
C GLY A 62 25.33 -40.81 -45.49
N GLN A 63 24.36 -40.16 -44.83
CA GLN A 63 22.99 -40.01 -45.33
C GLN A 63 22.95 -39.13 -46.59
N THR A 64 23.78 -38.10 -46.66
CA THR A 64 23.88 -37.18 -47.80
C THR A 64 24.30 -37.90 -49.08
N LEU A 65 25.24 -38.86 -48.99
CA LEU A 65 25.62 -39.71 -50.12
C LEU A 65 24.48 -40.64 -50.57
N ALA A 66 23.70 -41.16 -49.63
CA ALA A 66 22.56 -42.02 -49.93
C ALA A 66 21.45 -41.24 -50.67
N ASP A 67 21.18 -40.02 -50.24
CA ASP A 67 20.20 -39.13 -50.86
C ASP A 67 20.67 -38.71 -52.27
N PHE A 68 21.94 -38.33 -52.44
CA PHE A 68 22.53 -38.01 -53.75
C PHE A 68 22.49 -39.20 -54.72
N LYS A 69 22.90 -40.40 -54.29
CA LYS A 69 22.83 -41.62 -55.13
C LYS A 69 21.40 -41.95 -55.54
N THR A 70 20.42 -41.66 -54.68
CA THR A 70 19.00 -41.84 -55.00
C THR A 70 18.56 -40.85 -56.08
N LEU A 71 18.95 -39.58 -55.96
CA LEU A 71 18.69 -38.54 -56.97
C LEU A 71 19.39 -38.83 -58.31
N GLU A 72 20.64 -39.30 -58.27
CA GLU A 72 21.42 -39.70 -59.44
C GLU A 72 20.79 -40.91 -60.15
N ALA A 73 20.36 -41.92 -59.40
CA ALA A 73 19.65 -43.07 -59.96
C ALA A 73 18.31 -42.66 -60.58
N GLN A 74 17.56 -41.77 -59.93
CA GLN A 74 16.31 -41.20 -60.47
C GLN A 74 16.57 -40.41 -61.75
N PHE A 75 17.65 -39.63 -61.82
CA PHE A 75 18.02 -38.89 -63.03
C PHE A 75 18.46 -39.79 -64.17
N ASN A 76 19.30 -40.81 -63.91
CA ASN A 76 19.72 -41.76 -64.95
C ASN A 76 18.53 -42.54 -65.51
N GLN A 77 17.59 -42.94 -64.64
CA GLN A 77 16.33 -43.57 -65.05
C GLN A 77 15.48 -42.62 -65.91
N PHE A 78 15.36 -41.37 -65.48
CA PHE A 78 14.67 -40.32 -66.21
C PHE A 78 15.31 -40.07 -67.59
N GLU A 79 16.63 -39.93 -67.69
CA GLU A 79 17.34 -39.59 -68.94
C GLU A 79 17.38 -40.77 -69.93
N GLU A 80 17.74 -41.97 -69.47
CA GLU A 80 17.97 -43.13 -70.35
C GLU A 80 16.69 -43.85 -70.74
N VAL A 81 15.74 -43.99 -69.80
CA VAL A 81 14.55 -44.82 -70.00
C VAL A 81 13.34 -43.95 -70.28
N ASP A 82 13.00 -43.04 -69.36
CA ASP A 82 11.68 -42.40 -69.40
C ASP A 82 11.62 -41.27 -70.45
N LEU A 83 12.67 -40.46 -70.56
CA LEU A 83 12.83 -39.43 -71.60
C LEU A 83 13.05 -40.06 -72.98
N GLY A 84 13.82 -41.15 -73.06
CA GLY A 84 14.04 -41.92 -74.29
C GLY A 84 12.73 -42.48 -74.85
N ALA A 85 11.94 -43.14 -73.99
CA ALA A 85 10.61 -43.65 -74.35
C ALA A 85 9.63 -42.52 -74.72
N ALA A 86 9.68 -41.39 -74.01
CA ALA A 86 8.84 -40.23 -74.31
C ALA A 86 9.23 -39.59 -75.65
N LYS A 87 10.51 -39.56 -76.02
CA LYS A 87 10.98 -39.08 -77.33
C LYS A 87 10.52 -39.97 -78.48
N GLU A 88 10.67 -41.28 -78.34
CA GLU A 88 10.18 -42.24 -79.34
C GLU A 88 8.66 -42.10 -79.52
N GLN A 89 7.93 -41.91 -78.41
CA GLN A 89 6.49 -41.67 -78.45
C GLN A 89 6.13 -40.31 -79.04
N THR A 90 6.89 -39.24 -78.76
CA THR A 90 6.75 -37.91 -79.37
C THR A 90 6.94 -38.00 -80.89
N ASP A 91 8.01 -38.66 -81.36
CA ASP A 91 8.31 -38.83 -82.78
C ASP A 91 7.23 -39.65 -83.50
N LYS A 92 6.75 -40.72 -82.86
CA LYS A 92 5.67 -41.55 -83.36
C LYS A 92 4.36 -40.77 -83.48
N VAL A 93 3.98 -40.01 -82.44
CA VAL A 93 2.77 -39.17 -82.49
C VAL A 93 2.93 -38.06 -83.53
N LEU A 94 4.12 -37.44 -83.66
CA LEU A 94 4.40 -36.41 -84.66
C LEU A 94 4.34 -36.98 -86.09
N PHE A 95 4.78 -38.22 -86.30
CA PHE A 95 4.62 -38.92 -87.58
C PHE A 95 3.15 -39.26 -87.86
N ASP A 96 2.43 -39.81 -86.87
CA ASP A 96 1.03 -40.22 -86.98
C ASP A 96 0.09 -39.02 -87.18
N THR A 97 0.43 -37.82 -86.71
CA THR A 97 -0.30 -36.57 -87.02
C THR A 97 -0.30 -36.22 -88.52
N LYS A 98 0.65 -36.73 -89.31
CA LYS A 98 0.72 -36.57 -90.77
C LYS A 98 -0.06 -37.66 -91.54
N GLY A 99 -0.52 -38.72 -90.85
CA GLY A 99 -1.29 -39.82 -91.41
C GLY A 99 -2.82 -39.61 -91.38
N ILE A 100 -3.58 -40.64 -91.78
CA ILE A 100 -5.06 -40.60 -91.87
C ILE A 100 -5.73 -41.05 -90.54
N ASN A 101 -4.98 -41.65 -89.61
CA ASN A 101 -5.51 -42.33 -88.41
C ASN A 101 -5.75 -41.40 -87.21
N PHE A 102 -6.70 -40.46 -87.34
CA PHE A 102 -6.96 -39.41 -86.33
C PHE A 102 -7.27 -39.91 -84.90
N TRP A 103 -8.06 -40.98 -84.75
CA TRP A 103 -8.52 -41.44 -83.43
C TRP A 103 -7.38 -42.07 -82.60
N GLU A 104 -6.48 -42.78 -83.27
CA GLU A 104 -5.30 -43.40 -82.65
C GLU A 104 -4.31 -42.32 -82.20
N THR A 105 -4.03 -41.34 -83.06
CA THR A 105 -3.18 -40.17 -82.72
C THR A 105 -3.71 -39.40 -81.51
N LYS A 106 -5.04 -39.24 -81.37
CA LYS A 106 -5.63 -38.54 -80.21
C LYS A 106 -5.44 -39.32 -78.90
N ARG A 107 -5.54 -40.65 -78.92
CA ARG A 107 -5.31 -41.50 -77.75
C ARG A 107 -3.83 -41.51 -77.35
N GLN A 108 -2.94 -41.67 -78.33
CA GLN A 108 -1.50 -41.61 -78.13
C GLN A 108 -1.06 -40.22 -77.62
N PHE A 109 -1.66 -39.13 -78.12
CA PHE A 109 -1.42 -37.77 -77.64
C PHE A 109 -1.82 -37.58 -76.17
N LYS A 110 -3.01 -38.09 -75.76
CA LYS A 110 -3.43 -38.01 -74.35
C LYS A 110 -2.50 -38.80 -73.43
N HIS A 111 -2.03 -39.96 -73.88
CA HIS A 111 -1.06 -40.77 -73.14
C HIS A 111 0.30 -40.06 -73.02
N LEU A 112 0.79 -39.49 -74.12
CA LEU A 112 2.00 -38.68 -74.15
C LEU A 112 1.87 -37.47 -73.21
N GLN A 113 0.72 -36.78 -73.20
CA GLN A 113 0.46 -35.66 -72.30
C GLN A 113 0.53 -36.07 -70.81
N GLN A 114 -0.02 -37.24 -70.46
CA GLN A 114 0.04 -37.75 -69.08
C GLN A 114 1.46 -38.15 -68.68
N GLN A 115 2.20 -38.81 -69.58
CA GLN A 115 3.61 -39.14 -69.35
C GLN A 115 4.46 -37.88 -69.20
N MET A 116 4.27 -36.88 -70.06
CA MET A 116 4.98 -35.61 -69.98
C MET A 116 4.74 -34.89 -68.65
N ALA A 117 3.52 -34.94 -68.10
CA ALA A 117 3.24 -34.35 -66.78
C ALA A 117 3.96 -35.08 -65.63
N VAL A 118 4.05 -36.42 -65.70
CA VAL A 118 4.81 -37.21 -64.71
C VAL A 118 6.31 -36.94 -64.83
N LEU A 119 6.82 -36.80 -66.05
CA LEU A 119 8.21 -36.47 -66.32
C LEU A 119 8.58 -35.06 -65.82
N ASP A 120 7.69 -34.10 -66.00
CA ASP A 120 7.86 -32.73 -65.48
C ASP A 120 7.98 -32.74 -63.96
N GLU A 121 7.08 -33.46 -63.27
CA GLU A 121 7.12 -33.60 -61.81
C GLU A 121 8.38 -34.31 -61.32
N GLN A 122 8.82 -35.37 -62.02
CA GLN A 122 10.06 -36.09 -61.71
C GLN A 122 11.29 -35.21 -61.90
N PHE A 123 11.36 -34.46 -63.01
CA PHE A 123 12.47 -33.55 -63.30
C PHE A 123 12.55 -32.41 -62.27
N GLU A 124 11.42 -31.79 -61.94
CA GLU A 124 11.33 -30.77 -60.89
C GLU A 124 11.76 -31.31 -59.52
N HIS A 125 11.33 -32.53 -59.15
CA HIS A 125 11.74 -33.15 -57.89
C HIS A 125 13.26 -33.38 -57.83
N ILE A 126 13.86 -33.92 -58.91
CA ILE A 126 15.31 -34.12 -58.99
C ILE A 126 16.05 -32.78 -58.90
N ASN A 127 15.60 -31.79 -59.67
CA ASN A 127 16.23 -30.48 -59.73
C ASN A 127 16.16 -29.74 -58.38
N ALA A 128 15.00 -29.78 -57.71
CA ALA A 128 14.82 -29.23 -56.38
C ALA A 128 15.66 -29.96 -55.32
N GLY A 129 15.79 -31.29 -55.44
CA GLY A 129 16.65 -32.11 -54.58
C GLY A 129 18.13 -31.73 -54.69
N LEU A 130 18.64 -31.60 -55.92
CA LEU A 130 20.02 -31.17 -56.20
C LEU A 130 20.27 -29.73 -55.73
N GLN A 131 19.35 -28.80 -56.03
CA GLN A 131 19.47 -27.41 -55.57
C GLN A 131 19.48 -27.30 -54.03
N LYS A 132 18.67 -28.11 -53.34
CA LYS A 132 18.68 -28.17 -51.88
C LYS A 132 20.02 -28.67 -51.36
N LEU A 133 20.62 -29.68 -52.00
CA LEU A 133 21.93 -30.22 -51.64
C LEU A 133 23.04 -29.16 -51.79
N GLU A 134 23.11 -28.51 -52.95
CA GLU A 134 24.05 -27.42 -53.24
C GLU A 134 23.91 -26.25 -52.25
N THR A 135 22.67 -25.85 -51.93
CA THR A 135 22.40 -24.77 -50.98
C THR A 135 22.86 -25.15 -49.57
N THR A 136 22.58 -26.38 -49.15
CA THR A 136 22.96 -26.89 -47.82
C THR A 136 24.48 -26.97 -47.66
N ASP A 137 25.19 -27.45 -48.68
CA ASP A 137 26.67 -27.47 -48.70
C ASP A 137 27.27 -26.05 -48.59
N ALA A 138 26.73 -25.11 -49.36
CA ALA A 138 27.16 -23.71 -49.32
C ALA A 138 26.92 -23.06 -47.96
N GLU A 139 25.75 -23.30 -47.35
CA GLU A 139 25.40 -22.80 -46.02
C GLU A 139 26.32 -23.37 -44.93
N HIS A 140 26.58 -24.67 -44.92
CA HIS A 140 27.50 -25.28 -43.94
C HIS A 140 28.94 -24.77 -44.10
N LYS A 141 29.44 -24.62 -45.33
CA LYS A 141 30.78 -24.05 -45.57
C LYS A 141 30.89 -22.60 -45.11
N ALA A 142 29.84 -21.80 -45.33
CA ALA A 142 29.79 -20.43 -44.81
C ALA A 142 29.76 -20.41 -43.27
N ALA A 143 28.98 -21.31 -42.67
CA ALA A 143 28.85 -21.48 -41.23
C ALA A 143 30.17 -21.88 -40.54
N VAL A 144 30.95 -22.79 -41.13
CA VAL A 144 32.31 -23.13 -40.66
C VAL A 144 33.17 -21.88 -40.55
N LYS A 145 33.18 -21.05 -41.60
CA LYS A 145 34.00 -19.84 -41.64
C LYS A 145 33.55 -18.78 -40.62
N GLU A 146 32.24 -18.62 -40.44
CA GLU A 146 31.70 -17.69 -39.44
C GLU A 146 32.07 -18.13 -38.02
N LEU A 147 31.78 -19.37 -37.69
CA LEU A 147 32.04 -19.91 -36.36
C LEU A 147 33.55 -19.96 -36.05
N GLU A 148 34.39 -20.31 -37.03
CA GLU A 148 35.87 -20.27 -36.88
C GLU A 148 36.36 -18.85 -36.57
N SER A 149 35.80 -17.84 -37.25
CA SER A 149 36.11 -16.43 -36.96
C SER A 149 35.72 -16.06 -35.53
N LYS A 150 34.49 -16.39 -35.11
CA LYS A 150 34.00 -16.12 -33.75
C LYS A 150 34.88 -16.80 -32.71
N TYR A 151 35.20 -18.08 -32.88
CA TYR A 151 36.09 -18.82 -32.00
C TYR A 151 37.47 -18.15 -31.88
N LYS A 152 38.09 -17.76 -33.01
CA LYS A 152 39.39 -17.06 -33.01
C LYS A 152 39.32 -15.75 -32.24
N ASP A 153 38.24 -14.99 -32.38
CA ASP A 153 38.04 -13.73 -31.67
C ASP A 153 37.82 -13.95 -30.16
N LEU A 154 37.07 -14.97 -29.76
CA LEU A 154 36.91 -15.38 -28.36
C LEU A 154 38.26 -15.80 -27.76
N ARG A 155 39.01 -16.67 -28.44
CA ARG A 155 40.36 -17.10 -28.02
C ARG A 155 41.31 -15.92 -27.88
N LYS A 156 41.32 -15.00 -28.85
CA LYS A 156 42.14 -13.78 -28.81
C LYS A 156 41.76 -12.89 -27.63
N THR A 157 40.46 -12.75 -27.36
CA THR A 157 39.95 -11.95 -26.24
C THR A 157 40.34 -12.57 -24.91
N LEU A 158 40.20 -13.88 -24.76
CA LEU A 158 40.57 -14.62 -23.56
C LEU A 158 42.06 -14.42 -23.24
N LEU A 159 42.94 -14.58 -24.25
CA LEU A 159 44.38 -14.39 -24.11
C LEU A 159 44.77 -12.93 -23.83
N ALA A 160 44.17 -11.97 -24.53
CA ALA A 160 44.53 -10.56 -24.41
C ALA A 160 44.02 -9.92 -23.11
N LYS A 161 42.89 -10.41 -22.57
CA LYS A 161 42.22 -9.87 -21.39
C LYS A 161 42.12 -10.88 -20.24
N ASN A 162 43.04 -11.83 -20.15
CA ASN A 162 43.05 -12.90 -19.16
C ASN A 162 42.79 -12.42 -17.71
N PHE A 163 43.43 -11.33 -17.27
CA PHE A 163 43.25 -10.75 -15.93
C PHE A 163 41.83 -10.28 -15.64
N THR A 164 41.04 -9.94 -16.66
CA THR A 164 39.66 -9.46 -16.47
C THR A 164 38.68 -10.58 -16.12
N PHE A 165 39.06 -11.83 -16.33
CA PHE A 165 38.21 -12.99 -16.05
C PHE A 165 38.41 -13.58 -14.65
N GLY A 166 39.48 -13.18 -13.95
CA GLY A 166 39.74 -13.61 -12.58
C GLY A 166 39.71 -15.13 -12.43
N GLU A 167 38.97 -15.62 -11.43
CA GLU A 167 38.87 -17.06 -11.12
C GLU A 167 38.08 -17.87 -12.16
N ALA A 168 37.35 -17.23 -13.08
CA ALA A 168 36.67 -17.92 -14.17
C ALA A 168 37.61 -18.30 -15.34
N LEU A 169 38.85 -17.78 -15.36
CA LEU A 169 39.75 -17.94 -16.49
C LEU A 169 39.99 -19.40 -16.85
N ASP A 170 40.37 -20.23 -15.88
CA ASP A 170 40.69 -21.65 -16.11
C ASP A 170 39.51 -22.40 -16.72
N LYS A 171 38.29 -22.15 -16.22
CA LYS A 171 37.09 -22.80 -16.75
C LYS A 171 36.68 -22.28 -18.12
N LEU A 172 36.92 -21.00 -18.41
CA LEU A 172 36.73 -20.46 -19.76
C LEU A 172 37.73 -21.08 -20.75
N GLU A 173 38.98 -21.32 -20.31
CA GLU A 173 39.97 -22.04 -21.12
C GLU A 173 39.56 -23.48 -21.38
N ASP A 174 39.05 -24.21 -20.37
CA ASP A 174 38.52 -25.57 -20.53
C ASP A 174 37.36 -25.61 -21.54
N VAL A 175 36.40 -24.68 -21.44
CA VAL A 175 35.26 -24.61 -22.36
C VAL A 175 35.72 -24.25 -23.78
N LEU A 176 36.67 -23.32 -23.90
CA LEU A 176 37.23 -22.94 -25.20
C LEU A 176 38.00 -24.12 -25.84
N ALA A 177 38.71 -24.92 -25.05
CA ALA A 177 39.40 -26.11 -25.53
C ALA A 177 38.41 -27.20 -25.99
N ALA A 178 37.33 -27.43 -25.24
CA ALA A 178 36.27 -28.36 -25.64
C ALA A 178 35.61 -27.93 -26.97
N LEU A 179 35.34 -26.62 -27.14
CA LEU A 179 34.85 -26.09 -28.40
C LEU A 179 35.84 -26.34 -29.55
N GLU A 180 37.15 -26.23 -29.34
CA GLU A 180 38.17 -26.49 -30.37
C GLU A 180 38.08 -27.92 -30.93
N ASP A 181 37.82 -28.91 -30.07
CA ASP A 181 37.61 -30.29 -30.48
C ASP A 181 36.31 -30.47 -31.30
N GLU A 182 35.19 -29.87 -30.84
CA GLU A 182 33.91 -29.91 -31.55
C GLU A 182 33.96 -29.19 -32.90
N PHE A 183 34.73 -28.09 -32.99
CA PHE A 183 35.02 -27.38 -34.23
C PHE A 183 35.78 -28.25 -35.22
N ALA A 184 36.77 -29.01 -34.75
CA ALA A 184 37.53 -29.93 -35.59
C ALA A 184 36.64 -31.04 -36.15
N ASP A 185 35.70 -31.55 -35.34
CA ASP A 185 34.74 -32.56 -35.77
C ASP A 185 33.70 -31.99 -36.76
N PHE A 186 33.18 -30.78 -36.53
CA PHE A 186 32.30 -30.10 -37.47
C PHE A 186 32.98 -29.82 -38.82
N THR A 187 34.25 -29.39 -38.79
CA THR A 187 35.03 -29.14 -40.00
C THR A 187 35.22 -30.44 -40.79
N LYS A 188 35.59 -31.54 -40.13
CA LYS A 188 35.71 -32.85 -40.78
C LYS A 188 34.40 -33.32 -41.39
N LEU A 189 33.28 -33.27 -40.64
CA LEU A 189 31.96 -33.68 -41.16
C LEU A 189 31.53 -32.85 -42.37
N THR A 190 31.89 -31.56 -42.41
CA THR A 190 31.61 -30.67 -43.53
C THR A 190 32.53 -30.93 -44.73
N GLU A 191 33.82 -31.20 -44.49
CA GLU A 191 34.78 -31.59 -45.53
C GLU A 191 34.50 -32.98 -46.11
N ASP A 192 34.00 -33.90 -45.28
CA ASP A 192 33.58 -35.25 -45.63
C ASP A 192 32.19 -35.28 -46.28
N GLY A 193 31.42 -34.19 -46.16
CA GLY A 193 30.12 -34.03 -46.82
C GLY A 193 28.96 -34.77 -46.17
N ASP A 194 29.03 -35.06 -44.87
CA ASP A 194 27.90 -35.57 -44.10
C ASP A 194 27.12 -34.39 -43.50
N HIS A 195 26.31 -33.73 -44.34
CA HIS A 195 25.59 -32.51 -43.95
C HIS A 195 24.53 -32.76 -42.87
N ALA A 196 23.97 -33.97 -42.82
CA ALA A 196 22.98 -34.32 -41.79
C ALA A 196 23.62 -34.36 -40.39
N ALA A 197 24.78 -35.02 -40.27
CA ALA A 197 25.54 -35.02 -39.03
C ALA A 197 26.11 -33.62 -38.70
N ALA A 198 26.63 -32.92 -39.71
CA ALA A 198 27.19 -31.57 -39.56
C ALA A 198 26.16 -30.57 -39.02
N SER A 199 24.90 -30.65 -39.46
CA SER A 199 23.84 -29.75 -38.99
C SER A 199 23.53 -29.90 -37.50
N SER A 200 23.48 -31.14 -36.99
CA SER A 200 23.25 -31.38 -35.56
C SER A 200 24.40 -30.87 -34.68
N VAL A 201 25.64 -31.02 -35.15
CA VAL A 201 26.83 -30.51 -34.46
C VAL A 201 26.85 -28.98 -34.52
N TYR A 202 26.51 -28.39 -35.68
CA TYR A 202 26.46 -26.94 -35.87
C TYR A 202 25.53 -26.24 -34.88
N GLU A 203 24.30 -26.74 -34.68
CA GLU A 203 23.35 -26.10 -33.75
C GLU A 203 23.89 -26.06 -32.32
N THR A 204 24.48 -27.17 -31.87
CA THR A 204 25.09 -27.27 -30.53
C THR A 204 26.28 -26.34 -30.42
N LEU A 205 27.20 -26.40 -31.38
CA LEU A 205 28.41 -25.59 -31.44
C LEU A 205 28.11 -24.09 -31.49
N ALA A 206 27.12 -23.68 -32.28
CA ALA A 206 26.68 -22.30 -32.38
C ALA A 206 26.06 -21.82 -31.07
N MET A 207 25.23 -22.65 -30.42
CA MET A 207 24.65 -22.34 -29.12
C MET A 207 25.74 -22.17 -28.06
N GLU A 208 26.67 -23.10 -27.94
CA GLU A 208 27.73 -23.06 -26.93
C GLU A 208 28.73 -21.93 -27.17
N THR A 209 29.07 -21.64 -28.43
CA THR A 209 29.91 -20.49 -28.81
C THR A 209 29.25 -19.17 -28.40
N ASN A 210 27.96 -19.00 -28.67
CA ASN A 210 27.22 -17.79 -28.27
C ASN A 210 27.11 -17.68 -26.75
N GLN A 211 26.88 -18.80 -26.03
CA GLN A 211 26.87 -18.80 -24.56
C GLN A 211 28.23 -18.41 -23.97
N LEU A 212 29.33 -18.89 -24.56
CA LEU A 212 30.68 -18.50 -24.15
C LEU A 212 30.91 -17.00 -24.38
N GLU A 213 30.50 -16.47 -25.53
CA GLU A 213 30.57 -15.04 -25.83
C GLU A 213 29.81 -14.20 -24.79
N GLU A 214 28.55 -14.54 -24.51
CA GLU A 214 27.73 -13.85 -23.50
C GLU A 214 28.40 -13.88 -22.11
N ARG A 215 28.97 -15.02 -21.72
CA ARG A 215 29.70 -15.16 -20.45
C ARG A 215 30.95 -14.29 -20.43
N MET A 216 31.74 -14.29 -21.51
CA MET A 216 32.96 -13.46 -21.61
C MET A 216 32.66 -11.96 -21.58
N VAL A 217 31.48 -11.54 -22.02
CA VAL A 217 31.03 -10.14 -21.90
C VAL A 217 30.60 -9.81 -20.46
N ALA A 218 29.90 -10.73 -19.78
CA ALA A 218 29.33 -10.49 -18.46
C ALA A 218 30.33 -10.64 -17.30
N ILE A 219 31.27 -11.59 -17.39
CA ILE A 219 32.21 -11.95 -16.30
C ILE A 219 33.07 -10.75 -15.84
N PRO A 220 33.65 -9.92 -16.72
CA PRO A 220 34.51 -8.81 -16.29
C PRO A 220 33.85 -7.85 -15.31
N GLU A 221 32.56 -7.55 -15.49
CA GLU A 221 31.82 -6.69 -14.57
C GLU A 221 31.62 -7.37 -13.20
N LEU A 222 31.35 -8.67 -13.18
CA LEU A 222 31.20 -9.45 -11.95
C LEU A 222 32.52 -9.55 -11.18
N VAL A 223 33.63 -9.78 -11.88
CA VAL A 223 34.99 -9.78 -11.31
C VAL A 223 35.29 -8.42 -10.70
N GLN A 224 35.04 -7.32 -11.42
CA GLN A 224 35.26 -5.98 -10.90
C GLN A 224 34.47 -5.72 -9.60
N LYS A 225 33.21 -6.16 -9.54
CA LYS A 225 32.39 -6.03 -8.32
C LYS A 225 32.97 -6.84 -7.16
N LEU A 226 33.36 -8.10 -7.38
CA LEU A 226 33.86 -9.00 -6.34
C LEU A 226 35.28 -8.69 -5.86
N ASP A 227 36.16 -8.22 -6.74
CA ASP A 227 37.58 -8.01 -6.44
C ASP A 227 37.91 -6.56 -6.06
N GLN A 228 37.11 -5.59 -6.50
CA GLN A 228 37.38 -4.18 -6.24
C GLN A 228 36.28 -3.54 -5.41
N LYS A 229 35.02 -3.60 -5.86
CA LYS A 229 33.94 -2.82 -5.24
C LYS A 229 33.59 -3.31 -3.84
N ILE A 230 33.31 -4.62 -3.67
CA ILE A 230 32.92 -5.19 -2.37
C ILE A 230 34.05 -5.03 -1.35
N PRO A 231 35.32 -5.37 -1.64
CA PRO A 231 36.42 -5.16 -0.68
C PRO A 231 36.63 -3.69 -0.31
N ALA A 232 36.49 -2.77 -1.26
CA ALA A 232 36.59 -1.34 -0.97
C ALA A 232 35.47 -0.89 -0.01
N GLN A 233 34.23 -1.32 -0.24
CA GLN A 233 33.11 -1.02 0.65
C GLN A 233 33.30 -1.66 2.04
N GLN A 234 33.76 -2.91 2.13
CA GLN A 234 34.06 -3.53 3.42
C GLN A 234 35.14 -2.77 4.19
N SER A 235 36.21 -2.33 3.51
CA SER A 235 37.26 -1.52 4.15
C SER A 235 36.73 -0.17 4.63
N GLU A 236 35.86 0.47 3.84
CA GLU A 236 35.21 1.73 4.23
C GLU A 236 34.30 1.54 5.45
N LEU A 237 33.49 0.47 5.46
CA LEU A 237 32.62 0.12 6.58
C LEU A 237 33.42 -0.19 7.84
N GLN A 238 34.53 -0.94 7.74
CA GLN A 238 35.41 -1.21 8.87
C GLN A 238 36.02 0.08 9.42
N ASN A 239 36.55 0.95 8.55
CA ASN A 239 37.09 2.24 8.99
C ASN A 239 36.01 3.12 9.65
N THR A 240 34.80 3.09 9.12
CA THR A 240 33.66 3.84 9.69
C THR A 240 33.29 3.29 11.06
N TYR A 241 33.19 1.97 11.19
CA TYR A 241 32.95 1.29 12.46
C TYR A 241 34.01 1.63 13.51
N ASP A 242 35.30 1.52 13.15
CA ASP A 242 36.41 1.82 14.06
C ASP A 242 36.36 3.29 14.51
N ASN A 243 36.08 4.22 13.59
CA ASN A 243 35.89 5.63 13.92
C ASN A 243 34.69 5.84 14.85
N MET A 244 33.56 5.18 14.61
CA MET A 244 32.39 5.25 15.48
C MET A 244 32.72 4.72 16.88
N VAL A 245 33.41 3.59 17.01
CA VAL A 245 33.83 3.06 18.31
C VAL A 245 34.77 4.04 19.04
N ILE A 246 35.74 4.65 18.34
CA ILE A 246 36.64 5.66 18.92
C ILE A 246 35.88 6.88 19.45
N HIS A 247 34.84 7.31 18.73
CA HIS A 247 33.99 8.43 19.16
C HIS A 247 32.92 8.02 20.18
N GLY A 248 32.95 6.77 20.67
CA GLY A 248 32.13 6.28 21.77
C GLY A 248 30.71 5.86 21.38
N TYR A 249 30.50 5.54 20.11
CA TYR A 249 29.26 4.92 19.64
C TYR A 249 29.29 3.42 19.92
N ASN A 250 28.19 2.89 20.47
CA ASN A 250 28.08 1.47 20.79
C ASN A 250 26.94 0.82 20.00
N LEU A 251 27.28 -0.12 19.12
CA LEU A 251 26.33 -0.77 18.19
C LEU A 251 25.91 -2.18 18.67
N GLN A 252 25.65 -2.36 19.98
CA GLN A 252 25.50 -3.70 20.61
C GLN A 252 24.45 -4.64 19.98
N ASP A 253 23.44 -4.10 19.29
CA ASP A 253 22.38 -4.93 18.69
C ASP A 253 22.79 -5.57 17.35
N GLN A 254 23.87 -5.10 16.72
CA GLN A 254 24.43 -5.68 15.51
C GLN A 254 25.92 -5.97 15.68
N ASP A 255 26.28 -7.24 15.55
CA ASP A 255 27.67 -7.64 15.46
C ASP A 255 28.19 -7.33 14.04
N ILE A 256 28.53 -6.05 13.84
CA ILE A 256 29.05 -5.53 12.56
C ILE A 256 30.28 -6.34 12.11
N GLN A 257 31.12 -6.77 13.06
CA GLN A 257 32.28 -7.58 12.73
C GLN A 257 31.88 -8.94 12.15
N LYS A 258 30.86 -9.59 12.73
CA LYS A 258 30.30 -10.82 12.20
C LYS A 258 29.62 -10.62 10.84
N GLU A 259 28.91 -9.52 10.64
CA GLU A 259 28.29 -9.20 9.34
C GLU A 259 29.34 -8.95 8.25
N LEU A 260 30.41 -8.20 8.55
CA LEU A 260 31.53 -7.99 7.63
C LEU A 260 32.25 -9.30 7.28
N ASN A 261 32.46 -10.18 8.26
CA ASN A 261 33.02 -11.52 8.06
C ASN A 261 32.10 -12.41 7.21
N GLN A 262 30.78 -12.26 7.37
CA GLN A 262 29.80 -12.98 6.57
C GLN A 262 29.82 -12.50 5.10
N ILE A 263 29.92 -11.19 4.86
CA ILE A 263 30.07 -10.63 3.51
C ILE A 263 31.34 -11.19 2.85
N GLU A 264 32.47 -11.28 3.58
CA GLU A 264 33.70 -11.86 3.04
C GLU A 264 33.52 -13.35 2.72
N THR A 265 32.84 -14.10 3.59
CA THR A 265 32.54 -15.52 3.33
C THR A 265 31.66 -15.66 2.08
N ASP A 266 30.61 -14.85 1.95
CA ASP A 266 29.74 -14.85 0.78
C ASP A 266 30.49 -14.44 -0.49
N ARG A 267 31.44 -13.51 -0.39
CA ARG A 267 32.33 -13.11 -1.50
C ARG A 267 33.20 -14.27 -1.97
N GLN A 268 33.81 -15.03 -1.06
CA GLN A 268 34.58 -16.23 -1.40
C GLN A 268 33.70 -17.31 -2.04
N THR A 269 32.47 -17.51 -1.55
CA THR A 269 31.54 -18.45 -2.21
C THR A 269 31.11 -17.98 -3.59
N ALA A 270 30.93 -16.68 -3.80
CA ALA A 270 30.60 -16.10 -5.10
C ALA A 270 31.77 -16.24 -6.08
N LYS A 271 33.01 -16.09 -5.60
CA LYS A 271 34.23 -16.36 -6.37
C LYS A 271 34.35 -17.82 -6.82
N ALA A 272 34.13 -18.76 -5.91
CA ALA A 272 34.07 -20.18 -6.26
C ALA A 272 32.94 -20.49 -7.27
N ALA A 273 31.77 -19.87 -7.10
CA ALA A 273 30.66 -20.01 -8.05
C ALA A 273 31.00 -19.41 -9.43
N LEU A 274 31.79 -18.33 -9.47
CA LEU A 274 32.29 -17.70 -10.68
C LEU A 274 33.31 -18.58 -11.40
N ALA A 275 34.20 -19.25 -10.64
CA ALA A 275 35.12 -20.25 -11.19
C ALA A 275 34.39 -21.38 -11.92
N GLU A 276 33.21 -21.79 -11.43
CA GLU A 276 32.36 -22.78 -12.10
C GLU A 276 31.41 -22.19 -13.17
N LEU A 277 31.59 -20.93 -13.57
CA LEU A 277 30.76 -20.21 -14.56
C LEU A 277 29.26 -20.13 -14.20
N THR A 278 28.90 -20.24 -12.92
CA THR A 278 27.50 -20.20 -12.46
C THR A 278 27.01 -18.77 -12.22
N LEU A 279 26.95 -17.96 -13.29
CA LEU A 279 26.73 -16.50 -13.21
C LEU A 279 25.45 -16.09 -12.45
N LYS A 280 24.37 -16.87 -12.54
CA LYS A 280 23.12 -16.61 -11.82
C LYS A 280 23.31 -16.67 -10.30
N THR A 281 24.09 -17.64 -9.82
CA THR A 281 24.43 -17.78 -8.40
C THR A 281 25.29 -16.61 -7.93
N VAL A 282 26.28 -16.23 -8.75
CA VAL A 282 27.16 -15.07 -8.48
C VAL A 282 26.34 -13.79 -8.35
N GLN A 283 25.42 -13.54 -9.28
CA GLN A 283 24.52 -12.38 -9.23
C GLN A 283 23.64 -12.38 -7.98
N SER A 284 23.05 -13.53 -7.64
CA SER A 284 22.23 -13.65 -6.42
C SER A 284 23.05 -13.36 -5.15
N LYS A 285 24.28 -13.86 -5.07
CA LYS A 285 25.19 -13.60 -3.95
C LYS A 285 25.61 -12.13 -3.89
N LEU A 286 25.92 -11.51 -5.03
CA LEU A 286 26.21 -10.08 -5.11
C LEU A 286 25.06 -9.21 -4.61
N THR A 287 23.82 -9.52 -5.02
CA THR A 287 22.64 -8.79 -4.52
C THR A 287 22.48 -8.96 -3.01
N GLY A 288 22.70 -10.18 -2.48
CA GLY A 288 22.66 -10.43 -1.04
C GLY A 288 23.71 -9.64 -0.26
N MET A 289 24.96 -9.64 -0.74
CA MET A 289 26.05 -8.86 -0.14
C MET A 289 25.77 -7.36 -0.19
N GLN A 290 25.25 -6.85 -1.32
CA GLN A 290 24.89 -5.42 -1.43
C GLN A 290 23.80 -5.05 -0.42
N ALA A 291 22.77 -5.89 -0.25
CA ALA A 291 21.73 -5.64 0.74
C ALA A 291 22.28 -5.64 2.19
N GLN A 292 23.21 -6.54 2.52
CA GLN A 292 23.89 -6.54 3.83
C GLN A 292 24.72 -5.27 4.03
N ILE A 293 25.48 -4.86 3.01
CA ILE A 293 26.27 -3.61 3.03
C ILE A 293 25.35 -2.40 3.27
N ASP A 294 24.22 -2.32 2.55
CA ASP A 294 23.27 -1.22 2.67
C ASP A 294 22.62 -1.18 4.07
N GLN A 295 22.36 -2.34 4.68
CA GLN A 295 21.87 -2.44 6.06
C GLN A 295 22.88 -1.92 7.08
N ILE A 296 24.17 -2.25 6.91
CA ILE A 296 25.23 -1.73 7.78
C ILE A 296 25.29 -0.20 7.67
N TYR A 297 25.29 0.35 6.45
CA TYR A 297 25.27 1.80 6.27
C TYR A 297 24.06 2.47 6.93
N ALA A 298 22.87 1.90 6.77
CA ALA A 298 21.66 2.41 7.41
C ALA A 298 21.75 2.40 8.94
N SER A 299 22.38 1.37 9.52
CA SER A 299 22.60 1.29 10.98
C SER A 299 23.53 2.42 11.46
N PHE A 300 24.60 2.72 10.72
CA PHE A 300 25.53 3.79 11.04
C PHE A 300 24.85 5.16 10.96
N GLU A 301 24.08 5.40 9.90
CA GLU A 301 23.34 6.64 9.71
C GLU A 301 22.29 6.85 10.81
N GLN A 302 21.54 5.79 11.15
CA GLN A 302 20.55 5.84 12.22
C GLN A 302 21.21 6.20 13.56
N GLU A 303 22.31 5.54 13.91
CA GLU A 303 23.00 5.77 15.18
C GLU A 303 23.64 7.17 15.24
N TYR A 304 24.22 7.63 14.13
CA TYR A 304 24.74 8.99 14.02
C TYR A 304 23.65 10.04 14.21
N ASN A 305 22.52 9.92 13.50
CA ASN A 305 21.41 10.85 13.62
C ASN A 305 20.80 10.82 15.04
N ALA A 306 20.63 9.63 15.62
CA ALA A 306 20.15 9.49 16.99
C ALA A 306 21.08 10.17 18.00
N SER A 307 22.40 10.18 17.76
CA SER A 307 23.34 10.88 18.65
C SER A 307 23.15 12.39 18.66
N LEU A 308 22.87 12.98 17.50
CA LEU A 308 22.60 14.41 17.39
C LEU A 308 21.30 14.78 18.12
N ASP A 309 20.27 13.95 17.97
CA ASP A 309 18.98 14.13 18.62
C ASP A 309 19.07 13.94 20.13
N VAL A 310 19.83 12.93 20.59
CA VAL A 310 20.05 12.68 22.03
C VAL A 310 20.82 13.83 22.67
N GLN A 311 21.87 14.35 22.05
CA GLN A 311 22.65 15.46 22.61
C GLN A 311 21.79 16.73 22.78
N LYS A 312 21.04 17.11 21.73
CA LYS A 312 20.14 18.27 21.79
C LYS A 312 18.95 18.05 22.73
N GLY A 313 18.40 16.83 22.70
CA GLY A 313 17.25 16.43 23.50
C GLY A 313 17.57 16.43 24.98
N LEU A 314 18.77 15.95 25.38
CA LEU A 314 19.18 15.87 26.78
C LEU A 314 19.31 17.25 27.43
N GLU A 315 19.93 18.22 26.76
CA GLU A 315 20.03 19.60 27.25
C GLU A 315 18.63 20.24 27.42
N THR A 316 17.78 20.07 26.41
CA THR A 316 16.41 20.60 26.42
C THR A 316 15.56 19.95 27.53
N LEU A 317 15.69 18.64 27.70
CA LEU A 317 14.96 17.87 28.71
C LEU A 317 15.43 18.17 30.12
N GLN A 318 16.72 18.41 30.35
CA GLN A 318 17.22 18.84 31.66
C GLN A 318 16.66 20.22 32.05
N ALA A 319 16.62 21.17 31.12
CA ALA A 319 15.98 22.46 31.36
C ALA A 319 14.48 22.31 31.63
N PHE A 320 13.79 21.46 30.87
CA PHE A 320 12.36 21.21 31.07
C PHE A 320 12.08 20.52 32.42
N LEU A 321 12.87 19.51 32.79
CA LEU A 321 12.80 18.86 34.10
C LEU A 321 12.96 19.88 35.23
N GLY A 322 13.96 20.76 35.14
CA GLY A 322 14.18 21.81 36.14
C GLY A 322 12.96 22.72 36.30
N HIS A 323 12.31 23.10 35.19
CA HIS A 323 11.08 23.89 35.22
C HIS A 323 9.93 23.15 35.94
N VAL A 324 9.69 21.89 35.60
CA VAL A 324 8.62 21.07 36.20
C VAL A 324 8.90 20.76 37.68
N GLN A 325 10.17 20.63 38.07
CA GLN A 325 10.59 20.51 39.48
C GLN A 325 10.29 21.79 40.28
N GLU A 326 10.59 22.96 39.71
CA GLU A 326 10.27 24.25 40.33
C GLU A 326 8.76 24.41 40.52
N GLN A 327 7.97 24.15 39.48
CA GLN A 327 6.50 24.14 39.56
C GLN A 327 5.98 23.16 40.63
N ASN A 328 6.55 21.95 40.73
CA ASN A 328 6.17 20.99 41.75
C ASN A 328 6.44 21.51 43.17
N GLN A 329 7.57 22.21 43.37
CA GLN A 329 7.96 22.77 44.65
C GLN A 329 7.05 23.93 45.06
N GLU A 330 6.68 24.80 44.11
CA GLU A 330 5.70 25.86 44.31
C GLU A 330 4.33 25.29 44.69
N LEU A 331 3.86 24.26 43.97
CA LEU A 331 2.62 23.56 44.28
C LEU A 331 2.65 22.90 45.66
N SER A 332 3.76 22.23 46.02
CA SER A 332 3.92 21.65 47.36
C SER A 332 3.81 22.70 48.46
N THR A 333 4.37 23.89 48.21
CA THR A 333 4.29 25.03 49.14
C THR A 333 2.86 25.54 49.22
N MET A 334 2.19 25.72 48.08
CA MET A 334 0.80 26.19 48.00
C MET A 334 -0.18 25.23 48.67
N VAL A 335 -0.05 23.91 48.41
CA VAL A 335 -0.84 22.87 49.08
C VAL A 335 -0.62 22.93 50.59
N SER A 336 0.62 23.06 51.05
CA SER A 336 0.92 23.16 52.48
C SER A 336 0.27 24.39 53.11
N GLN A 337 0.46 25.58 52.52
CA GLN A 337 -0.12 26.84 52.99
C GLN A 337 -1.65 26.84 53.00
N TYR A 338 -2.28 26.29 51.96
CA TYR A 338 -3.73 26.23 51.90
C TYR A 338 -4.32 25.14 52.79
N SER A 339 -3.60 24.04 53.04
CA SER A 339 -4.06 22.98 53.95
C SER A 339 -4.21 23.45 55.42
N GLU A 340 -3.53 24.54 55.79
CA GLU A 340 -3.68 25.20 57.08
C GLU A 340 -5.04 25.88 57.23
N ASN A 341 -5.63 26.36 56.13
CA ASN A 341 -6.81 27.22 56.13
C ASN A 341 -8.04 26.56 55.46
N TYR A 342 -7.84 25.54 54.63
CA TYR A 342 -8.85 24.90 53.82
C TYR A 342 -8.75 23.37 53.92
N ILE A 343 -9.91 22.70 53.93
CA ILE A 343 -10.01 21.26 53.71
C ILE A 343 -10.45 21.09 52.26
N PHE A 344 -9.53 20.60 51.44
CA PHE A 344 -9.73 20.21 50.04
C PHE A 344 -9.25 18.78 49.84
N ASP A 345 -9.55 18.19 48.68
CA ASP A 345 -9.22 16.79 48.41
C ASP A 345 -7.74 16.46 48.71
N MET A 346 -7.52 15.55 49.67
CA MET A 346 -6.20 15.14 50.12
C MET A 346 -5.44 14.33 49.04
N SER A 347 -6.13 13.86 48.00
CA SER A 347 -5.51 13.24 46.82
C SER A 347 -4.49 14.19 46.16
N ASN A 348 -4.70 15.50 46.27
CA ASN A 348 -3.82 16.52 45.69
C ASN A 348 -2.44 16.57 46.37
N ALA A 349 -2.37 16.35 47.69
CA ALA A 349 -1.10 16.33 48.41
C ALA A 349 -0.30 15.05 48.08
N GLU A 350 -1.00 13.92 47.98
CA GLU A 350 -0.39 12.66 47.55
C GLU A 350 0.09 12.74 46.09
N ALA A 351 -0.66 13.41 45.22
CA ALA A 351 -0.28 13.64 43.82
C ALA A 351 1.02 14.44 43.71
N VAL A 352 1.15 15.58 44.41
CA VAL A 352 2.37 16.41 44.39
C VAL A 352 3.59 15.66 44.92
N GLN A 353 3.44 14.86 45.98
CA GLN A 353 4.49 13.98 46.50
C GLN A 353 4.81 12.85 45.50
N GLY A 354 3.81 12.33 44.80
CA GLY A 354 3.94 11.35 43.73
C GLY A 354 4.77 11.89 42.56
N TRP A 355 4.43 13.08 42.07
CA TRP A 355 5.17 13.77 41.01
C TRP A 355 6.59 14.06 41.44
N GLY A 356 6.83 14.55 42.66
CA GLY A 356 8.19 14.77 43.18
C GLY A 356 9.07 13.51 43.13
N ARG A 357 8.54 12.35 43.52
CA ARG A 357 9.26 11.06 43.42
C ARG A 357 9.52 10.64 41.98
N LYS A 358 8.58 10.87 41.07
CA LYS A 358 8.76 10.60 39.64
C LYS A 358 9.82 11.50 39.03
N LEU A 359 9.79 12.80 39.31
CA LEU A 359 10.77 13.76 38.82
C LEU A 359 12.19 13.43 39.29
N LEU A 360 12.37 12.98 40.55
CA LEU A 360 13.66 12.48 41.04
C LEU A 360 14.12 11.19 40.33
N THR A 361 13.16 10.34 39.94
CA THR A 361 13.47 9.12 39.16
C THR A 361 13.92 9.49 37.75
N ILE A 362 13.24 10.44 37.12
CA ILE A 362 13.58 10.99 35.80
C ILE A 362 14.94 11.68 35.84
N GLU A 363 15.22 12.50 36.86
CA GLU A 363 16.51 13.14 37.07
C GLU A 363 17.65 12.10 37.09
N LYS A 364 17.50 11.07 37.91
CA LYS A 364 18.47 9.97 37.97
C LYS A 364 18.63 9.26 36.63
N GLN A 365 17.55 9.02 35.89
CA GLN A 365 17.62 8.41 34.56
C GLN A 365 18.40 9.28 33.57
N LEU A 366 18.20 10.59 33.58
CA LEU A 366 18.95 11.52 32.72
C LEU A 366 20.43 11.57 33.12
N ASP A 367 20.75 11.55 34.41
CA ASP A 367 22.12 11.47 34.91
C ASP A 367 22.80 10.16 34.50
N ASP A 368 22.10 9.02 34.63
CA ASP A 368 22.60 7.70 34.20
C ASP A 368 22.88 7.68 32.68
N ILE A 369 22.04 8.34 31.87
CA ILE A 369 22.27 8.52 30.43
C ILE A 369 23.53 9.36 30.19
N GLN A 370 23.69 10.48 30.91
CA GLN A 370 24.86 11.35 30.78
C GLN A 370 26.17 10.64 31.18
N LEU A 371 26.13 9.84 32.24
CA LEU A 371 27.24 8.97 32.64
C LEU A 371 27.54 7.90 31.58
N SER A 372 26.51 7.33 30.96
CA SER A 372 26.68 6.34 29.89
C SER A 372 27.29 6.94 28.62
N ILE A 373 26.97 8.20 28.30
CA ILE A 373 27.63 8.97 27.23
C ILE A 373 29.12 9.17 27.60
N ALA A 374 29.41 9.61 28.82
CA ALA A 374 30.79 9.85 29.27
C ALA A 374 31.65 8.58 29.28
N ASN A 375 31.06 7.44 29.63
CA ASN A 375 31.72 6.13 29.63
C ASN A 375 31.76 5.46 28.24
N GLN A 376 31.20 6.09 27.20
CA GLN A 376 31.18 5.58 25.83
C GLN A 376 30.48 4.21 25.68
N THR A 377 29.49 3.93 26.54
CA THR A 377 28.76 2.65 26.53
C THR A 377 27.35 2.76 25.93
N ILE A 378 26.97 3.94 25.45
CA ILE A 378 25.59 4.24 25.08
C ILE A 378 25.23 3.80 23.66
N VAL A 379 24.03 3.25 23.52
CA VAL A 379 23.37 3.03 22.24
C VAL A 379 22.39 4.19 22.03
N TYR A 380 22.73 5.12 21.17
CA TYR A 380 21.99 6.38 20.94
C TYR A 380 20.60 6.13 20.38
N SER A 381 20.45 5.23 19.41
CA SER A 381 19.14 4.89 18.82
C SER A 381 18.11 4.41 19.87
N LYS A 382 18.53 3.56 20.81
CA LYS A 382 17.69 3.14 21.95
C LYS A 382 17.44 4.28 22.93
N THR A 383 18.46 5.07 23.21
CA THR A 383 18.37 6.19 24.16
C THR A 383 17.42 7.26 23.66
N GLN A 384 17.40 7.54 22.35
CA GLN A 384 16.46 8.47 21.74
C GLN A 384 15.00 8.10 22.06
N GLY A 385 14.64 6.82 21.90
CA GLY A 385 13.31 6.33 22.26
C GLY A 385 13.00 6.50 23.75
N HIS A 386 13.99 6.27 24.62
CA HIS A 386 13.82 6.47 26.06
C HIS A 386 13.64 7.95 26.43
N LEU A 387 14.41 8.86 25.82
CA LEU A 387 14.26 10.30 26.03
C LEU A 387 12.88 10.81 25.60
N GLN A 388 12.33 10.29 24.49
CA GLN A 388 10.95 10.61 24.08
C GLN A 388 9.91 10.15 25.10
N MET A 389 10.11 8.99 25.74
CA MET A 389 9.23 8.54 26.82
C MET A 389 9.30 9.48 28.03
N ILE A 390 10.50 9.88 28.42
CA ILE A 390 10.72 10.85 29.51
C ILE A 390 10.05 12.19 29.18
N GLU A 391 10.21 12.70 27.95
CA GLU A 391 9.58 13.94 27.50
C GLU A 391 8.06 13.90 27.65
N ASN A 392 7.43 12.79 27.25
CA ASN A 392 5.98 12.62 27.34
C ASN A 392 5.51 12.49 28.79
N GLU A 393 6.29 11.83 29.65
CA GLU A 393 5.99 11.76 31.09
C GLU A 393 6.08 13.15 31.74
N LEU A 394 7.12 13.93 31.43
CA LEU A 394 7.27 15.31 31.91
C LEU A 394 6.10 16.20 31.47
N LYS A 395 5.68 16.13 30.20
CA LYS A 395 4.51 16.87 29.69
C LYS A 395 3.22 16.49 30.40
N THR A 396 3.05 15.22 30.74
CA THR A 396 1.87 14.75 31.48
C THR A 396 1.88 15.31 32.89
N ILE A 397 3.02 15.27 33.58
CA ILE A 397 3.18 15.84 34.92
C ILE A 397 2.93 17.35 34.90
N GLU A 398 3.51 18.08 33.93
CA GLU A 398 3.30 19.54 33.78
C GLU A 398 1.82 19.88 33.59
N ALA A 399 1.10 19.14 32.74
CA ALA A 399 -0.33 19.36 32.50
C ALA A 399 -1.17 19.12 33.77
N ASP A 400 -0.88 18.04 34.50
CA ASP A 400 -1.57 17.72 35.75
C ASP A 400 -1.25 18.76 36.86
N GLN A 401 0.00 19.22 36.93
CA GLN A 401 0.44 20.28 37.83
C GLN A 401 -0.29 21.59 37.53
N LEU A 402 -0.42 21.96 36.26
CA LEU A 402 -1.15 23.16 35.84
C LEU A 402 -2.63 23.09 36.25
N HIS A 403 -3.27 21.94 36.04
CA HIS A 403 -4.66 21.74 36.46
C HIS A 403 -4.83 21.86 37.98
N LEU A 404 -3.91 21.30 38.76
CA LEU A 404 -3.92 21.47 40.22
C LEU A 404 -3.67 22.93 40.62
N PHE A 405 -2.72 23.61 39.96
CA PHE A 405 -2.43 25.02 40.21
C PHE A 405 -3.67 25.90 40.04
N ASP A 406 -4.41 25.72 38.94
CA ASP A 406 -5.63 26.47 38.67
C ASP A 406 -6.71 26.23 39.74
N ASN A 407 -6.85 24.98 40.19
CA ASN A 407 -7.78 24.63 41.27
C ASN A 407 -7.39 25.24 42.62
N LEU A 408 -6.10 25.29 42.95
CA LEU A 408 -5.63 25.87 44.20
C LEU A 408 -5.69 27.40 44.18
N LYS A 409 -5.41 28.04 43.04
CA LYS A 409 -5.37 29.49 42.89
C LYS A 409 -6.71 30.17 43.21
N ILE A 410 -7.84 29.49 42.97
CA ILE A 410 -9.18 30.04 43.22
C ILE A 410 -9.65 29.89 44.68
N LEU A 411 -8.97 29.07 45.51
CA LEU A 411 -9.39 28.79 46.89
C LEU A 411 -9.56 30.06 47.76
N PRO A 412 -8.63 31.04 47.73
CA PRO A 412 -8.80 32.26 48.51
C PRO A 412 -10.05 33.07 48.10
N GLU A 413 -10.34 33.12 46.80
CA GLU A 413 -11.52 33.81 46.29
C GLU A 413 -12.81 33.10 46.70
N ILE A 414 -12.83 31.76 46.67
CA ILE A 414 -13.96 30.95 47.15
C ILE A 414 -14.20 31.24 48.63
N GLY A 415 -13.15 31.24 49.46
CA GLY A 415 -13.26 31.56 50.89
C GLY A 415 -13.82 32.96 51.16
N ARG A 416 -13.42 33.96 50.37
CA ARG A 416 -13.97 35.32 50.46
C ARG A 416 -15.45 35.36 50.08
N LYS A 417 -15.81 34.79 48.92
CA LYS A 417 -17.21 34.71 48.46
C LYS A 417 -18.09 33.94 49.43
N ALA A 418 -17.55 32.93 50.10
CA ALA A 418 -18.28 32.17 51.11
C ALA A 418 -18.77 33.06 52.26
N LYS A 419 -17.89 33.92 52.79
CA LYS A 419 -18.24 34.87 53.85
C LYS A 419 -19.28 35.89 53.37
N GLU A 420 -19.10 36.44 52.17
CA GLU A 420 -20.05 37.39 51.57
C GLU A 420 -21.44 36.78 51.40
N ASN A 421 -21.51 35.55 50.89
CA ASN A 421 -22.78 34.85 50.71
C ASN A 421 -23.45 34.49 52.04
N LEU A 422 -22.68 34.15 53.08
CA LEU A 422 -23.23 33.93 54.42
C LEU A 422 -23.84 35.23 54.99
N GLU A 423 -23.15 36.35 54.83
CA GLU A 423 -23.67 37.66 55.26
C GLU A 423 -24.98 38.00 54.53
N GLN A 424 -25.05 37.75 53.22
CA GLN A 424 -26.26 37.92 52.42
C GLN A 424 -27.40 37.03 52.92
N ALA A 425 -27.15 35.73 53.12
CA ALA A 425 -28.14 34.78 53.64
C ALA A 425 -28.69 35.20 55.02
N GLN A 426 -27.83 35.70 55.92
CA GLN A 426 -28.24 36.21 57.22
C GLN A 426 -29.09 37.48 57.10
N GLU A 427 -28.75 38.40 56.20
CA GLU A 427 -29.53 39.63 56.00
C GLU A 427 -30.89 39.36 55.34
N GLU A 428 -30.96 38.40 54.42
CA GLU A 428 -32.22 37.95 53.83
C GLU A 428 -33.15 37.37 54.89
N LEU A 429 -32.63 36.50 55.76
CA LEU A 429 -33.40 35.91 56.86
C LEU A 429 -33.93 36.98 57.82
N ARG A 430 -33.09 37.97 58.19
CA ARG A 430 -33.50 39.12 59.01
C ARG A 430 -34.57 39.97 58.32
N THR A 431 -34.47 40.12 57.01
CA THR A 431 -35.44 40.90 56.22
C THR A 431 -36.79 40.19 56.14
N ILE A 432 -36.79 38.87 55.93
CA ILE A 432 -37.99 38.03 55.98
C ILE A 432 -38.65 38.13 57.36
N HIS A 433 -37.87 37.95 58.44
CA HIS A 433 -38.37 38.06 59.81
C HIS A 433 -39.01 39.43 60.09
N ARG A 434 -38.29 40.52 59.83
CA ARG A 434 -38.79 41.90 59.99
C ARG A 434 -40.07 42.15 59.17
N ARG A 435 -40.17 41.57 57.97
CA ARG A 435 -41.34 41.74 57.10
C ARG A 435 -42.57 41.06 57.71
N VAL A 436 -42.44 39.88 58.30
CA VAL A 436 -43.54 39.20 58.99
C VAL A 436 -43.95 39.97 60.25
N GLU A 437 -42.99 40.41 61.08
CA GLU A 437 -43.28 41.16 62.31
C GLU A 437 -44.02 42.48 62.05
N ARG A 438 -43.62 43.22 61.01
CA ARG A 438 -44.22 44.52 60.67
C ARG A 438 -45.69 44.45 60.25
N GLN A 439 -46.16 43.30 59.77
CA GLN A 439 -47.54 43.14 59.29
C GLN A 439 -48.55 42.96 60.44
N GLY A 440 -48.08 42.80 61.69
CA GLY A 440 -48.95 42.78 62.87
C GLY A 440 -49.99 41.64 62.84
N LEU A 441 -49.60 40.49 62.30
CA LEU A 441 -50.47 39.31 62.21
C LEU A 441 -50.90 38.82 63.60
N PRO A 442 -52.11 38.25 63.75
CA PRO A 442 -52.59 37.71 65.04
C PRO A 442 -51.77 36.51 65.54
N GLY A 443 -51.05 35.84 64.64
CA GLY A 443 -50.13 34.73 64.89
C GLY A 443 -49.57 34.21 63.57
N VAL A 444 -48.66 33.24 63.64
CA VAL A 444 -47.97 32.68 62.47
C VAL A 444 -48.36 31.19 62.31
N PRO A 445 -48.70 30.73 61.09
CA PRO A 445 -48.97 29.32 60.81
C PRO A 445 -47.83 28.41 61.30
N SER A 446 -48.15 27.30 61.97
CA SER A 446 -47.13 26.38 62.52
C SER A 446 -46.25 25.73 61.44
N ASN A 447 -46.79 25.49 60.23
CA ASN A 447 -46.02 24.97 59.10
C ASN A 447 -44.96 25.97 58.62
N TYR A 448 -45.29 27.27 58.56
CA TYR A 448 -44.35 28.33 58.23
C TYR A 448 -43.28 28.46 59.31
N LEU A 449 -43.68 28.52 60.58
CA LEU A 449 -42.74 28.68 61.70
C LEU A 449 -41.74 27.51 61.78
N ASN A 450 -42.23 26.27 61.63
CA ASN A 450 -41.36 25.09 61.59
C ASN A 450 -40.38 25.12 60.40
N PHE A 451 -40.78 25.67 59.24
CA PHE A 451 -39.88 25.80 58.09
C PHE A 451 -38.87 26.94 58.31
N PHE A 452 -39.32 28.08 58.83
CA PHE A 452 -38.45 29.19 59.21
C PHE A 452 -37.35 28.74 60.17
N ASP A 453 -37.70 28.01 61.24
CA ASP A 453 -36.74 27.48 62.21
C ASP A 453 -35.75 26.48 61.55
N GLN A 454 -36.20 25.70 60.57
CA GLN A 454 -35.31 24.83 59.79
C GLN A 454 -34.31 25.64 58.95
N VAL A 455 -34.76 26.70 58.28
CA VAL A 455 -33.89 27.58 57.49
C VAL A 455 -32.88 28.30 58.39
N VAL A 456 -33.32 28.81 59.55
CA VAL A 456 -32.43 29.39 60.58
C VAL A 456 -31.34 28.40 60.96
N SER A 457 -31.72 27.17 61.32
CA SER A 457 -30.76 26.11 61.69
C SER A 457 -29.79 25.77 60.55
N ARG A 458 -30.21 25.84 59.29
CA ARG A 458 -29.32 25.61 58.14
C ARG A 458 -28.36 26.78 57.90
N VAL A 459 -28.80 28.03 58.08
CA VAL A 459 -27.91 29.20 58.01
C VAL A 459 -26.89 29.17 59.16
N GLU A 460 -27.29 28.74 60.36
CA GLU A 460 -26.37 28.52 61.48
C GLU A 460 -25.33 27.44 61.17
N LYS A 461 -25.76 26.29 60.63
CA LYS A 461 -24.83 25.24 60.18
C LYS A 461 -23.86 25.73 59.10
N LEU A 462 -24.35 26.51 58.14
CA LEU A 462 -23.51 27.14 57.12
C LEU A 462 -22.49 28.10 57.76
N SER A 463 -22.90 28.88 58.76
CA SER A 463 -22.01 29.74 59.54
C SER A 463 -20.93 28.94 60.27
N ASP A 464 -21.28 27.80 60.88
CA ASP A 464 -20.32 26.93 61.55
C ASP A 464 -19.30 26.35 60.58
N VAL A 465 -19.72 25.96 59.37
CA VAL A 465 -18.84 25.43 58.31
C VAL A 465 -17.85 26.50 57.82
N ILE A 466 -18.29 27.75 57.64
CA ILE A 466 -17.46 28.84 57.12
C ILE A 466 -16.52 29.42 58.19
N ASN A 467 -16.93 29.44 59.45
CA ASN A 467 -16.14 29.96 60.56
C ASN A 467 -15.28 28.90 61.26
N ALA A 468 -15.31 27.65 60.78
CA ALA A 468 -14.43 26.61 61.24
C ALA A 468 -12.95 27.02 61.07
N PRO A 469 -12.02 26.50 61.91
CA PRO A 469 -10.59 26.78 61.78
C PRO A 469 -10.02 26.45 60.39
N ARG A 470 -10.65 25.49 59.70
CA ARG A 470 -10.37 25.17 58.30
C ARG A 470 -11.68 25.07 57.54
N ILE A 471 -11.81 25.80 56.44
CA ILE A 471 -13.02 25.81 55.62
C ILE A 471 -13.03 24.59 54.71
N ASN A 472 -14.03 23.72 54.85
CA ASN A 472 -14.27 22.65 53.89
C ASN A 472 -15.03 23.21 52.69
N VAL A 473 -14.36 23.31 51.55
CA VAL A 473 -14.89 23.97 50.35
C VAL A 473 -16.07 23.23 49.77
N ASP A 474 -15.99 21.91 49.66
CA ASP A 474 -17.06 21.06 49.11
C ASP A 474 -18.30 21.10 50.02
N GLU A 475 -18.09 20.98 51.34
CA GLU A 475 -19.17 21.05 52.31
C GLU A 475 -19.85 22.42 52.29
N PHE A 476 -19.06 23.50 52.27
CA PHE A 476 -19.58 24.86 52.18
C PHE A 476 -20.42 25.05 50.92
N GLN A 477 -19.92 24.66 49.73
CA GLN A 477 -20.65 24.84 48.47
C GLN A 477 -21.97 24.08 48.48
N ARG A 478 -21.98 22.85 49.00
CA ARG A 478 -23.19 22.05 49.16
C ARG A 478 -24.18 22.71 50.13
N GLN A 479 -23.74 23.13 51.31
CA GLN A 479 -24.61 23.79 52.29
C GLN A 479 -25.15 25.12 51.78
N MET A 480 -24.33 25.90 51.08
CA MET A 480 -24.75 27.15 50.45
C MET A 480 -25.88 26.91 49.45
N SER A 481 -25.74 25.92 48.56
CA SER A 481 -26.80 25.60 47.59
C SER A 481 -28.12 25.22 48.28
N VAL A 482 -28.07 24.48 49.39
CA VAL A 482 -29.27 24.14 50.16
C VAL A 482 -29.86 25.37 50.84
N VAL A 483 -29.03 26.20 51.48
CA VAL A 483 -29.47 27.43 52.15
C VAL A 483 -30.11 28.41 51.17
N SER A 484 -29.51 28.62 49.99
CA SER A 484 -30.10 29.49 48.96
C SER A 484 -31.48 28.99 48.52
N ALA A 485 -31.62 27.70 48.22
CA ALA A 485 -32.91 27.12 47.84
C ALA A 485 -33.96 27.24 48.96
N ASP A 486 -33.56 27.02 50.22
CA ASP A 486 -34.45 27.13 51.36
C ASP A 486 -34.86 28.58 51.65
N LEU A 487 -33.95 29.55 51.46
CA LEU A 487 -34.27 30.98 51.56
C LEU A 487 -35.23 31.43 50.46
N ASP A 488 -35.05 30.98 49.22
CA ASP A 488 -35.97 31.25 48.11
C ASP A 488 -37.38 30.70 48.41
N ASN A 489 -37.45 29.44 48.88
CA ASN A 489 -38.70 28.82 49.29
C ASN A 489 -39.34 29.57 50.47
N LEU A 490 -38.54 29.97 51.46
CA LEU A 490 -39.04 30.70 52.63
C LEU A 490 -39.58 32.07 52.22
N LYS A 491 -38.91 32.76 51.29
CA LYS A 491 -39.35 34.04 50.74
C LYS A 491 -40.70 33.90 50.02
N GLU A 492 -40.86 32.85 49.22
CA GLU A 492 -42.13 32.56 48.53
C GLU A 492 -43.25 32.19 49.51
N MET A 493 -42.98 31.31 50.49
CA MET A 493 -43.94 30.97 51.55
C MET A 493 -44.35 32.21 52.35
N THR A 494 -43.40 33.09 52.66
CA THR A 494 -43.66 34.35 53.35
C THR A 494 -44.58 35.23 52.53
N LYS A 495 -44.30 35.37 51.22
CA LYS A 495 -45.12 36.15 50.30
C LYS A 495 -46.56 35.62 50.27
N GLN A 496 -46.73 34.31 50.04
CA GLN A 496 -48.05 33.68 49.98
C GLN A 496 -48.83 33.84 51.29
N MET A 497 -48.17 33.62 52.43
CA MET A 497 -48.77 33.80 53.75
C MET A 497 -49.26 35.25 53.96
N LEU A 498 -48.44 36.23 53.61
CA LEU A 498 -48.79 37.64 53.78
C LEU A 498 -49.90 38.07 52.80
N GLU A 499 -49.84 37.61 51.54
CA GLU A 499 -50.91 37.81 50.55
C GLU A 499 -52.24 37.24 51.05
N ALA A 500 -52.25 36.01 51.56
CA ALA A 500 -53.45 35.36 52.09
C ALA A 500 -54.01 36.11 53.30
N ALA A 501 -53.14 36.61 54.19
CA ALA A 501 -53.56 37.40 55.35
C ALA A 501 -54.20 38.74 54.92
N GLN A 502 -53.56 39.47 54.00
CA GLN A 502 -54.09 40.73 53.47
C GLN A 502 -55.39 40.53 52.68
N LEU A 503 -55.46 39.48 51.85
CA LEU A 503 -56.65 39.11 51.08
C LEU A 503 -57.82 38.78 52.00
N THR A 504 -57.59 38.03 53.09
CA THR A 504 -58.62 37.78 54.11
C THR A 504 -59.17 39.09 54.66
N GLY A 505 -58.32 40.06 55.00
CA GLY A 505 -58.75 41.38 55.46
C GLY A 505 -59.62 42.12 54.42
N SER A 506 -59.23 42.10 53.15
CA SER A 506 -60.02 42.68 52.04
C SER A 506 -61.36 41.98 51.83
N LEU A 507 -61.37 40.64 51.88
CA LEU A 507 -62.59 39.82 51.76
C LEU A 507 -63.53 40.05 52.94
N VAL A 508 -63.03 40.20 54.16
CA VAL A 508 -63.86 40.57 55.33
C VAL A 508 -64.49 41.95 55.14
N ARG A 509 -63.72 42.94 54.66
CA ARG A 509 -64.28 44.28 54.35
C ARG A 509 -65.36 44.22 53.29
N LYS A 510 -65.17 43.43 52.23
CA LYS A 510 -66.17 43.21 51.17
C LYS A 510 -67.39 42.43 51.68
N ALA A 511 -67.18 41.38 52.47
CA ALA A 511 -68.24 40.57 53.08
C ALA A 511 -69.13 41.39 54.03
N ASN A 512 -68.56 42.35 54.74
CA ASN A 512 -69.31 43.26 55.61
C ASN A 512 -70.29 44.17 54.85
N GLN A 513 -70.18 44.31 53.52
CA GLN A 513 -71.17 45.00 52.69
C GLN A 513 -72.47 44.19 52.52
N TYR A 514 -72.42 42.88 52.76
CA TYR A 514 -73.54 41.95 52.62
C TYR A 514 -73.96 41.37 53.97
N ARG A 515 -73.85 42.17 55.04
CA ARG A 515 -74.08 41.77 56.44
C ARG A 515 -75.46 41.16 56.71
N ASP A 516 -76.44 41.47 55.88
CA ASP A 516 -77.82 40.96 55.99
C ASP A 516 -77.98 39.51 55.49
N ASN A 517 -76.97 38.94 54.83
CA ASN A 517 -76.96 37.54 54.40
C ASN A 517 -76.37 36.63 55.49
N ALA A 518 -77.22 35.80 56.10
CA ALA A 518 -76.84 34.88 57.18
C ALA A 518 -75.70 33.92 56.80
N ALA A 519 -75.62 33.48 55.53
CA ALA A 519 -74.57 32.58 55.06
C ALA A 519 -73.19 33.27 55.03
N ILE A 520 -73.14 34.55 54.68
CA ILE A 520 -71.90 35.35 54.70
C ILE A 520 -71.50 35.66 56.14
N GLY A 521 -72.47 36.01 57.00
CA GLY A 521 -72.21 36.24 58.42
C GLY A 521 -71.57 35.03 59.10
N GLN A 522 -72.04 33.82 58.80
CA GLN A 522 -71.44 32.57 59.29
C GLN A 522 -70.04 32.34 58.70
N ALA A 523 -69.84 32.58 57.41
CA ALA A 523 -68.54 32.43 56.76
C ALA A 523 -67.49 33.41 57.31
N VAL A 524 -67.89 34.66 57.62
CA VAL A 524 -67.03 35.65 58.29
C VAL A 524 -66.61 35.17 59.67
N GLN A 525 -67.54 34.64 60.48
CA GLN A 525 -67.21 34.11 61.80
C GLN A 525 -66.28 32.88 61.73
N GLN A 526 -66.49 32.00 60.74
CA GLN A 526 -65.63 30.84 60.56
C GLN A 526 -64.23 31.24 60.08
N ALA A 527 -64.14 32.14 59.10
CA ALA A 527 -62.86 32.66 58.63
C ALA A 527 -62.13 33.48 59.70
N GLN A 528 -62.83 34.24 60.55
CA GLN A 528 -62.20 34.93 61.69
C GLN A 528 -61.66 33.96 62.74
N ARG A 529 -62.27 32.78 62.92
CA ARG A 529 -61.71 31.72 63.78
C ARG A 529 -60.46 31.12 63.16
N GLU A 530 -60.50 30.79 61.87
CA GLU A 530 -59.31 30.31 61.15
C GLU A 530 -58.17 31.34 61.17
N TYR A 531 -58.48 32.63 61.00
CA TYR A 531 -57.51 33.73 60.98
C TYR A 531 -56.91 34.04 62.38
N ASN A 532 -57.72 34.09 63.44
CA ASN A 532 -57.27 34.54 64.76
C ASN A 532 -56.90 33.41 65.74
N GLN A 533 -57.46 32.21 65.59
CA GLN A 533 -57.25 31.10 66.53
C GLN A 533 -56.34 30.00 65.95
N PHE A 534 -56.54 29.66 64.67
CA PHE A 534 -55.75 28.61 63.99
C PHE A 534 -54.64 29.18 63.10
N TYR A 535 -54.62 30.50 62.90
CA TYR A 535 -53.67 31.22 62.04
C TYR A 535 -53.61 30.65 60.60
N ASN A 536 -54.70 30.06 60.13
CA ASN A 536 -54.78 29.43 58.81
C ASN A 536 -55.40 30.42 57.80
N PHE A 537 -54.54 31.28 57.24
CA PHE A 537 -54.96 32.35 56.34
C PHE A 537 -55.51 31.82 55.01
N ASP A 538 -54.94 30.76 54.47
CA ASP A 538 -55.41 30.15 53.22
C ASP A 538 -56.83 29.60 53.38
N GLN A 539 -57.11 28.93 54.50
CA GLN A 539 -58.44 28.43 54.80
C GLN A 539 -59.44 29.57 55.02
N ALA A 540 -59.01 30.68 55.66
CA ALA A 540 -59.84 31.87 55.83
C ALA A 540 -60.21 32.52 54.48
N VAL A 541 -59.25 32.63 53.55
CA VAL A 541 -59.50 33.07 52.18
C VAL A 541 -60.46 32.13 51.46
N GLN A 542 -60.26 30.82 51.54
CA GLN A 542 -61.14 29.85 50.85
C GLN A 542 -62.59 29.91 51.34
N ILE A 543 -62.81 29.96 52.66
CA ILE A 543 -64.15 30.00 53.25
C ILE A 543 -64.90 31.27 52.83
N LEU A 544 -64.23 32.42 52.88
CA LEU A 544 -64.85 33.69 52.48
C LEU A 544 -65.00 33.83 50.97
N GLY A 545 -63.96 33.48 50.23
CA GLY A 545 -63.93 33.56 48.78
C GLY A 545 -65.01 32.72 48.13
N GLN A 546 -65.21 31.47 48.58
CA GLN A 546 -66.27 30.60 48.05
C GLN A 546 -67.67 31.17 48.25
N GLN A 547 -67.96 31.82 49.39
CA GLN A 547 -69.29 32.41 49.61
C GLN A 547 -69.47 33.73 48.85
N LEU A 548 -68.41 34.53 48.71
CA LEU A 548 -68.46 35.78 47.96
C LEU A 548 -68.53 35.55 46.45
N ASP A 549 -67.77 34.61 45.91
CA ASP A 549 -67.79 34.27 44.48
C ASP A 549 -69.11 33.60 44.04
N ARG A 550 -69.85 32.96 44.97
CA ARG A 550 -71.22 32.47 44.71
C ARG A 550 -72.22 33.59 44.50
N LEU A 551 -71.96 34.78 45.04
CA LEU A 551 -72.81 35.96 44.95
C LEU A 551 -72.36 36.89 43.82
N GLU A 552 -71.06 37.10 43.70
CA GLU A 552 -70.40 37.90 42.67
C GLU A 552 -69.20 37.11 42.11
N PRO A 553 -69.37 36.35 41.01
CA PRO A 553 -68.30 35.51 40.48
C PRO A 553 -67.05 36.31 40.10
N GLY A 554 -65.89 35.89 40.64
CA GLY A 554 -64.58 36.45 40.30
C GLY A 554 -64.12 37.60 41.20
N THR A 555 -64.84 37.91 42.28
CA THR A 555 -64.44 38.92 43.26
C THR A 555 -63.15 38.54 43.97
N THR A 556 -62.97 37.27 44.35
CA THR A 556 -61.75 36.82 45.04
C THR A 556 -60.52 36.95 44.15
N ALA A 557 -60.63 36.53 42.89
CA ALA A 557 -59.53 36.60 41.92
C ALA A 557 -59.12 38.05 41.60
N ARG A 558 -60.08 38.98 41.50
CA ARG A 558 -59.78 40.41 41.28
C ARG A 558 -59.05 41.03 42.46
N LEU A 559 -59.50 40.77 43.69
CA LEU A 559 -58.85 41.29 44.90
C LEU A 559 -57.46 40.68 45.08
N GLN A 560 -57.28 39.41 44.76
CA GLN A 560 -55.98 38.75 44.76
C GLN A 560 -55.02 39.38 43.74
N GLN A 561 -55.47 39.64 42.51
CA GLN A 561 -54.67 40.32 41.48
C GLN A 561 -54.26 41.74 41.88
N GLN A 562 -55.15 42.50 42.53
CA GLN A 562 -54.84 43.83 43.04
C GLN A 562 -53.74 43.78 44.11
N ILE A 563 -53.86 42.88 45.08
CA ILE A 563 -52.85 42.70 46.13
C ILE A 563 -51.51 42.26 45.53
N GLN A 564 -51.52 41.36 44.55
CA GLN A 564 -50.30 40.92 43.87
C GLN A 564 -49.62 42.03 43.06
N GLN A 565 -50.38 42.96 42.46
CA GLN A 565 -49.83 44.15 41.81
C GLN A 565 -49.22 45.13 42.83
N ASP A 566 -49.90 45.36 43.95
CA ASP A 566 -49.40 46.21 45.04
C ASP A 566 -48.10 45.63 45.66
N TYR A 567 -47.95 44.29 45.70
CA TYR A 567 -46.73 43.62 46.14
C TYR A 567 -45.56 43.74 45.15
N LEU A 568 -45.82 43.89 43.85
CA LEU A 568 -44.79 44.05 42.81
C LEU A 568 -44.28 45.50 42.71
N GLU A 569 -45.07 46.50 43.11
CA GLU A 569 -44.65 47.91 43.15
C GLU A 569 -43.81 48.28 44.40
N PHE A 570 -43.78 47.40 45.41
CA PHE A 570 -43.08 47.60 46.69
C PHE A 570 -41.98 46.55 47.01
N SER A 571 -41.73 45.58 46.13
CA SER A 571 -40.55 44.70 46.20
C SER A 571 -39.36 45.32 45.50
#